data_AF-A0A9N9G287-F1
#
_entry.id   AF-A0A9N9G287-F1
#
_cell.length_a   1.000
_cell.length_b   1.000
_cell.length_c   1.000
_cell.angle_alpha   90.00
_cell.angle_beta   90.00
_cell.angle_gamma   90.00
#
_symmetry.space_group_name_H-M   'P 1'
#
loop_
_entity.id
_entity.type
_entity.pdbx_description
1 polymer ?
#
loop_
_entity_poly.entity_id
_entity_poly.type
_entity_poly.pdbx_seq_one_letter_code
_entity_poly.pdbx_strand_id
1 'polypeptide(L)'
;YDPYVPKDGTAGGPPSKTAQIQKQIDETVGIMRDNINRVAERGERLDALQDKTDKLFTLVEVECAGACVNAPVLAVNDDYYEDLTPETTIKLLDAFRSGKPPKPGPTTGRHTCEPKSGYTTLTSEPTGPGFGVKDDL
;
A
#
# COMPACT_ATOMS: atom_id res chain seq x y z
N TYR A 1 7.80 29.93 -29.46
CA TYR A 1 7.17 30.38 -28.21
C TYR A 1 7.25 29.21 -27.26
N ASP A 2 8.27 29.19 -26.42
CA ASP A 2 8.53 28.17 -25.41
C ASP A 2 8.26 28.82 -24.05
N PRO A 3 7.20 28.41 -23.33
CA PRO A 3 6.70 29.15 -22.18
C PRO A 3 7.49 28.94 -20.88
N TYR A 4 8.62 28.22 -20.88
CA TYR A 4 9.39 28.01 -19.66
C TYR A 4 10.90 28.26 -19.82
N VAL A 5 11.27 29.53 -19.68
CA VAL A 5 12.62 29.94 -19.32
C VAL A 5 12.57 30.45 -17.87
N PRO A 6 13.15 29.77 -16.88
CA PRO A 6 13.20 30.30 -15.53
C PRO A 6 14.17 31.48 -15.48
N LYS A 7 13.66 32.66 -15.15
CA LYS A 7 14.48 33.82 -14.79
C LYS A 7 14.96 33.67 -13.36
N ASP A 8 16.27 33.87 -13.18
CA ASP A 8 16.93 34.00 -11.89
C ASP A 8 16.17 34.95 -10.96
N GLY A 9 15.78 34.44 -9.79
CA GLY A 9 15.05 35.18 -8.78
C GLY A 9 15.34 34.60 -7.40
N THR A 10 16.27 35.25 -6.70
CA THR A 10 16.53 35.09 -5.28
C THR A 10 15.30 35.50 -4.46
N ALA A 11 14.73 34.59 -3.67
CA ALA A 11 13.86 34.94 -2.55
C ALA A 11 13.69 33.75 -1.58
N GLY A 12 14.22 33.91 -0.36
CA GLY A 12 13.88 33.05 0.76
C GLY A 12 12.41 33.23 1.17
N GLY A 13 11.73 32.12 1.39
CA GLY A 13 10.39 32.02 1.97
C GLY A 13 10.24 30.72 2.75
N PRO A 14 9.37 30.65 3.77
CA PRO A 14 9.24 29.50 4.67
C PRO A 14 8.92 28.22 3.88
N PRO A 15 9.28 27.01 4.37
CA PRO A 15 9.23 25.79 3.57
C PRO A 15 7.80 25.57 3.08
N SER A 16 7.60 25.77 1.78
CA SER A 16 6.34 25.57 1.07
C SER A 16 5.83 24.15 1.36
N LYS A 17 4.51 23.96 1.48
CA LYS A 17 3.87 22.64 1.64
C LYS A 17 4.42 21.60 0.64
N THR A 18 4.87 22.05 -0.53
CA THR A 18 5.57 21.26 -1.56
C THR A 18 6.90 20.68 -1.07
N ALA A 19 7.69 21.44 -0.30
CA ALA A 19 8.94 20.96 0.31
C ALA A 19 8.69 19.95 1.44
N GLN A 20 7.57 20.08 2.16
CA GLN A 20 7.15 19.10 3.17
C GLN A 20 6.68 17.80 2.51
N ILE A 21 5.91 17.88 1.42
CA ILE A 21 5.49 16.73 0.62
C ILE A 21 6.71 16.04 0.00
N GLN A 22 7.67 16.80 -0.54
CA GLN A 22 8.91 16.23 -1.08
C GLN A 22 9.71 15.49 -0.01
N LYS A 23 9.83 16.04 1.21
CA LYS A 23 10.48 15.37 2.33
C LYS A 23 9.78 14.06 2.72
N GLN A 24 8.45 14.03 2.69
CA GLN A 24 7.68 12.81 2.95
C GLN A 24 7.87 11.74 1.86
N ILE A 25 7.95 12.16 0.60
CA ILE A 25 8.25 11.27 -0.53
C ILE A 25 9.66 10.70 -0.36
N ASP A 26 10.65 11.54 -0.05
CA ASP A 26 12.05 11.12 0.13
C ASP A 26 12.21 10.15 1.32
N GLU A 27 11.51 10.42 2.43
CA GLU A 27 11.44 9.51 3.59
C GLU A 27 10.81 8.15 3.21
N THR A 28 9.72 8.17 2.42
CA THR A 28 9.04 6.95 1.99
C THR A 28 9.91 6.12 1.03
N VAL A 29 10.57 6.76 0.07
CA VAL A 29 11.50 6.10 -0.86
C VAL A 29 12.71 5.52 -0.11
N GLY A 30 13.22 6.23 0.91
CA GLY A 30 14.28 5.74 1.78
C GLY A 30 13.90 4.45 2.48
N ILE A 31 12.71 4.41 3.09
CA ILE A 31 12.18 3.21 3.76
C ILE A 31 12.06 2.04 2.77
N MET A 32 11.56 2.29 1.55
CA MET A 32 11.40 1.24 0.54
C MET A 32 12.76 0.68 0.08
N ARG A 33 13.77 1.53 -0.13
CA ARG A 33 15.13 1.10 -0.47
C ARG A 33 15.78 0.29 0.65
N ASP A 34 15.60 0.71 1.89
CA ASP A 34 16.14 -0.01 3.04
C ASP A 34 15.49 -1.39 3.22
N ASN A 35 14.19 -1.51 2.93
CA ASN A 35 13.50 -2.80 2.95
C ASN A 35 14.05 -3.73 1.86
N ILE A 36 14.25 -3.22 0.64
CA ILE A 36 14.81 -3.98 -0.47
C ILE A 36 16.22 -4.49 -0.13
N ASN A 37 17.09 -3.60 0.37
CA ASN A 37 18.47 -3.95 0.71
C ASN A 37 18.53 -4.98 1.85
N ARG A 38 17.71 -4.83 2.89
CA ARG A 38 17.66 -5.79 4.00
C ARG A 38 17.11 -7.16 3.60
N VAL A 39 16.20 -7.20 2.63
CA VAL A 39 15.72 -8.46 2.04
C VAL A 39 16.81 -9.10 1.18
N ALA A 40 17.57 -8.30 0.43
CA ALA A 40 18.68 -8.75 -0.41
C ALA A 40 19.89 -9.25 0.41
N GLU A 41 20.30 -8.54 1.46
CA GLU A 41 21.44 -8.93 2.33
C GLU A 41 21.14 -10.19 3.16
N ARG A 42 19.88 -10.42 3.54
CA ARG A 42 19.45 -11.72 4.10
C ARG A 42 19.53 -12.85 3.06
N GLY A 43 19.67 -12.52 1.78
CA GLY A 43 19.87 -13.44 0.66
C GLY A 43 21.28 -14.05 0.60
N GLU A 44 22.34 -13.34 1.01
CA GLU A 44 23.73 -13.75 0.74
C GLU A 44 24.33 -14.79 1.72
N ARG A 45 23.50 -15.52 2.46
CA ARG A 45 23.90 -16.77 3.17
C ARG A 45 23.19 -18.02 2.63
N LEU A 46 22.56 -17.94 1.45
CA LEU A 46 21.60 -18.93 0.94
C LEU A 46 22.08 -19.83 -0.22
N ASP A 47 23.33 -19.77 -0.66
CA ASP A 47 23.81 -20.62 -1.78
C ASP A 47 23.67 -22.15 -1.52
N ALA A 48 23.54 -22.57 -0.25
CA ALA A 48 23.39 -23.97 0.13
C ALA A 48 21.93 -24.44 0.31
N LEU A 49 20.93 -23.54 0.25
CA LEU A 49 19.50 -23.86 0.46
C LEU A 49 18.60 -23.50 -0.74
N GLN A 50 19.17 -22.85 -1.75
CA GLN A 50 18.62 -22.42 -3.04
C GLN A 50 17.68 -23.46 -3.70
N ASP A 51 18.06 -24.74 -3.78
CA ASP A 51 17.39 -25.70 -4.68
C ASP A 51 16.04 -26.27 -4.20
N LYS A 52 15.66 -26.13 -2.92
CA LYS A 52 14.39 -26.70 -2.39
C LYS A 52 13.30 -25.67 -2.09
N THR A 53 13.61 -24.37 -2.11
CA THR A 53 12.72 -23.33 -1.55
C THR A 53 12.33 -22.25 -2.56
N ASP A 54 13.08 -22.08 -3.66
CA ASP A 54 12.96 -20.93 -4.57
C ASP A 54 11.75 -20.97 -5.55
N LYS A 55 10.90 -22.00 -5.47
CA LYS A 55 9.68 -22.10 -6.31
C LYS A 55 8.39 -21.66 -5.63
N LEU A 56 8.44 -21.15 -4.40
CA LEU A 56 7.21 -20.82 -3.65
C LEU A 56 6.67 -19.42 -3.95
N PHE A 57 7.52 -18.45 -4.32
CA PHE A 57 7.09 -17.08 -4.59
C PHE A 57 7.72 -16.54 -5.85
N THR A 58 6.95 -15.78 -6.62
CA THR A 58 7.42 -14.95 -7.72
C THR A 58 6.95 -13.53 -7.44
N LEU A 59 7.88 -12.59 -7.36
CA LEU A 59 7.57 -11.18 -7.16
C LEU A 59 7.57 -10.49 -8.53
N VAL A 60 6.46 -9.83 -8.83
CA VAL A 60 6.31 -9.00 -10.03
C VAL A 60 5.75 -7.67 -9.59
N GLU A 61 6.38 -6.59 -10.05
CA GLU A 61 5.83 -5.25 -9.89
C GLU A 61 4.71 -5.07 -10.90
N VAL A 62 3.54 -4.68 -10.41
CA VAL A 62 2.37 -4.38 -11.22
C VAL A 62 1.99 -2.92 -11.01
N GLU A 63 1.25 -2.40 -11.98
CA GLU A 63 0.63 -1.08 -11.88
C GLU A 63 -0.51 -1.09 -10.84
N CYS A 64 -1.38 -0.08 -10.90
CA CYS A 64 -2.51 0.06 -9.98
C CYS A 64 -3.33 -1.24 -9.80
N ALA A 65 -3.43 -1.71 -8.55
CA ALA A 65 -4.22 -2.88 -8.15
C ALA A 65 -5.65 -2.52 -7.70
N GLY A 66 -6.12 -1.28 -7.89
CA GLY A 66 -7.48 -0.85 -7.52
C GLY A 66 -7.76 -0.71 -6.01
N ALA A 67 -6.78 -1.00 -5.15
CA ALA A 67 -6.89 -0.92 -3.68
C ALA A 67 -6.22 0.35 -3.10
N CYS A 68 -6.36 1.51 -3.75
CA CYS A 68 -5.56 2.70 -3.45
C CYS A 68 -5.76 3.25 -2.03
N VAL A 69 -6.99 3.25 -1.52
CA VAL A 69 -7.30 3.71 -0.15
C VAL A 69 -6.85 2.70 0.92
N ASN A 70 -6.43 1.52 0.46
CA ASN A 70 -5.96 0.35 1.18
C ASN A 70 -4.45 0.14 1.03
N ALA A 71 -3.74 1.08 0.39
CA ALA A 71 -2.30 1.03 0.26
C ALA A 71 -1.60 1.06 1.64
N PRO A 72 -0.42 0.42 1.78
CA PRO A 72 0.26 -0.43 0.79
C PRO A 72 -0.41 -1.80 0.59
N VAL A 73 -0.38 -2.33 -0.64
CA VAL A 73 -1.09 -3.57 -1.03
C VAL A 73 -0.14 -4.58 -1.68
N LEU A 74 -0.34 -5.87 -1.38
CA LEU A 74 0.20 -7.00 -2.13
C LEU A 74 -0.95 -7.86 -2.64
N ALA A 75 -0.94 -8.15 -3.93
CA ALA A 75 -1.79 -9.17 -4.53
C ALA A 75 -1.04 -10.50 -4.53
N VAL A 76 -1.61 -11.52 -3.89
CA VAL A 76 -1.05 -12.88 -3.89
C VAL A 76 -2.10 -13.80 -4.48
N ASN A 77 -1.84 -14.31 -5.70
CA ASN A 77 -2.83 -15.00 -6.52
C ASN A 77 -4.09 -14.13 -6.70
N ASP A 78 -5.25 -14.61 -6.25
CA ASP A 78 -6.54 -13.92 -6.39
C ASP A 78 -6.88 -13.00 -5.20
N ASP A 79 -6.04 -12.96 -4.16
CA ASP A 79 -6.34 -12.29 -2.90
C ASP A 79 -5.53 -11.00 -2.70
N TYR A 80 -6.18 -9.99 -2.11
CA TYR A 80 -5.54 -8.76 -1.68
C TYR A 80 -5.20 -8.75 -0.20
N TYR A 81 -3.96 -8.35 0.09
CA TYR A 81 -3.44 -8.10 1.42
C TYR A 81 -3.08 -6.63 1.52
N GLU A 82 -3.74 -5.93 2.42
CA GLU A 82 -3.85 -4.48 2.41
C GLU A 82 -3.33 -3.84 3.71
N ASP A 83 -3.12 -2.53 3.68
CA ASP A 83 -2.52 -1.73 4.77
C ASP A 83 -1.18 -2.26 5.29
N LEU A 84 -0.38 -2.83 4.39
CA LEU A 84 0.82 -3.54 4.79
C LEU A 84 1.93 -2.60 5.28
N THR A 85 2.56 -2.96 6.39
CA THR A 85 3.88 -2.51 6.81
C THR A 85 4.94 -3.57 6.50
N PRO A 86 6.24 -3.23 6.45
CA PRO A 86 7.31 -4.21 6.22
C PRO A 86 7.24 -5.40 7.18
N GLU A 87 6.94 -5.16 8.45
CA GLU A 87 6.83 -6.21 9.47
C GLU A 87 5.63 -7.13 9.21
N THR A 88 4.48 -6.57 8.81
CA THR A 88 3.30 -7.38 8.47
C THR A 88 3.47 -8.15 7.17
N THR A 89 4.19 -7.58 6.19
CA THR A 89 4.54 -8.27 4.95
C THR A 89 5.44 -9.48 5.21
N ILE A 90 6.45 -9.35 6.08
CA ILE A 90 7.30 -10.49 6.46
C ILE A 90 6.45 -11.58 7.13
N LYS A 91 5.58 -11.21 8.07
CA LYS A 91 4.67 -12.17 8.72
C LYS A 91 3.73 -12.85 7.73
N LEU A 92 3.23 -12.11 6.73
CA LEU A 92 2.40 -12.64 5.65
C LEU A 92 3.16 -13.71 4.85
N LEU A 93 4.38 -13.41 4.42
CA LEU A 93 5.22 -14.34 3.66
C LEU A 93 5.60 -15.58 4.49
N ASP A 94 5.91 -15.42 5.77
CA ASP A 94 6.18 -16.54 6.69
C ASP A 94 4.94 -17.42 6.88
N ALA A 95 3.75 -16.82 6.97
CA ALA A 95 2.49 -17.53 7.08
C ALA A 95 2.22 -18.37 5.82
N PHE A 96 2.46 -17.82 4.63
CA PHE A 96 2.41 -18.58 3.37
C PHE A 96 3.43 -19.72 3.31
N ARG A 97 4.69 -19.49 3.74
CA ARG A 97 5.73 -20.54 3.82
C ARG A 97 5.31 -21.69 4.75
N SER A 98 4.61 -21.37 5.83
CA SER A 98 4.11 -22.36 6.79
C SER A 98 2.83 -23.08 6.34
N GLY A 99 2.30 -22.76 5.15
CA GLY A 99 1.05 -23.34 4.62
C GLY A 99 -0.21 -22.85 5.34
N LYS A 100 -0.14 -21.71 6.04
CA LYS A 100 -1.25 -21.12 6.81
C LYS A 100 -1.50 -19.69 6.34
N PRO A 101 -2.04 -19.48 5.12
CA PRO A 101 -2.28 -18.15 4.62
C PRO A 101 -3.24 -17.38 5.55
N PRO A 102 -2.94 -16.12 5.91
CA PRO A 102 -3.83 -15.32 6.72
C PRO A 102 -5.04 -14.88 5.89
N LYS A 103 -6.07 -14.37 6.58
CA LYS A 103 -7.29 -13.87 5.94
C LYS A 103 -6.96 -12.68 5.02
N PRO A 104 -7.45 -12.66 3.77
CA PRO A 104 -7.35 -11.51 2.88
C PRO A 104 -8.04 -10.26 3.43
N GLY A 105 -7.56 -9.09 3.02
CA GLY A 105 -8.06 -7.77 3.39
C GLY A 105 -7.06 -6.90 4.17
N PRO A 106 -7.54 -5.83 4.82
CA PRO A 106 -6.73 -4.96 5.64
C PRO A 106 -6.07 -5.70 6.80
N THR A 107 -4.76 -5.49 6.96
CA THR A 107 -4.00 -6.03 8.10
C THR A 107 -4.09 -5.15 9.35
N THR A 108 -4.76 -4.01 9.25
CA THR A 108 -5.02 -3.08 10.36
C THR A 108 -6.35 -3.38 11.04
N GLY A 109 -6.76 -2.55 11.99
CA GLY A 109 -8.01 -2.71 12.74
C GLY A 109 -9.30 -2.35 11.98
N ARG A 110 -9.21 -1.98 10.69
CA ARG A 110 -10.38 -1.70 9.85
C ARG A 110 -10.81 -2.95 9.08
N HIS A 111 -12.04 -2.96 8.60
CA HIS A 111 -12.66 -4.09 7.91
C HIS A 111 -12.40 -4.09 6.41
N THR A 112 -12.61 -2.96 5.74
CA THR A 112 -12.45 -2.84 4.29
C THR A 112 -11.83 -1.48 3.97
N CYS A 113 -12.62 -0.50 3.52
CA CYS A 113 -12.16 0.79 3.02
C CYS A 113 -12.59 1.97 3.91
N GLU A 114 -13.15 1.71 5.09
CA GLU A 114 -13.56 2.77 5.99
C GLU A 114 -12.36 3.57 6.52
N PRO A 115 -12.58 4.81 7.00
CA PRO A 115 -11.52 5.57 7.63
C PRO A 115 -10.95 4.83 8.83
N LYS A 116 -9.61 4.88 9.00
CA LYS A 116 -8.91 4.21 10.12
C LYS A 116 -9.36 4.70 11.50
N SER A 117 -9.95 5.90 11.57
CA SER A 117 -10.53 6.49 12.77
C SER A 117 -11.97 6.05 13.07
N GLY A 118 -12.53 5.14 12.26
CA GLY A 118 -13.94 4.73 12.33
C GLY A 118 -14.82 5.42 11.28
N TYR A 119 -16.07 4.96 11.17
CA TYR A 119 -17.04 5.46 10.18
C TYR A 119 -17.33 6.95 10.38
N THR A 120 -17.04 7.75 9.35
CA THR A 120 -17.38 9.19 9.30
C THR A 120 -18.65 9.47 8.50
N THR A 121 -19.10 8.49 7.72
CA THR A 121 -20.29 8.53 6.86
C THR A 121 -20.95 7.15 6.87
N LEU A 122 -22.16 7.03 6.29
CA LEU A 122 -22.94 5.77 6.30
C LEU A 122 -23.14 5.22 7.73
N THR A 123 -23.33 6.12 8.70
CA THR A 123 -23.46 5.81 10.13
C THR A 123 -24.89 5.49 10.56
N SER A 124 -25.86 5.64 9.66
CA SER A 124 -27.27 5.34 9.90
C SER A 124 -27.69 4.12 9.09
N GLU A 125 -28.77 3.49 9.51
CA GLU A 125 -29.36 2.38 8.75
C GLU A 125 -29.77 2.87 7.35
N PRO A 126 -29.52 2.07 6.30
CA PRO A 126 -29.92 2.42 4.95
C PRO A 126 -31.44 2.50 4.87
N THR A 127 -31.93 3.44 4.05
CA THR A 127 -33.34 3.52 3.78
C THR A 127 -33.80 2.28 3.02
N GLY A 128 -34.96 1.75 3.42
CA GLY A 128 -35.51 0.53 2.84
C GLY A 128 -36.00 0.71 1.39
N PRO A 129 -36.45 -0.40 0.76
CA PRO A 129 -36.99 -0.35 -0.58
C PRO A 129 -38.18 0.61 -0.68
N GLY A 130 -38.30 1.31 -1.81
CA GLY A 130 -39.35 2.31 -2.04
C GLY A 130 -38.97 3.73 -1.60
N PHE A 131 -37.90 3.92 -0.83
CA PHE A 131 -37.43 5.26 -0.47
C PHE A 131 -36.91 6.01 -1.70
N GLY A 132 -37.54 7.15 -2.01
CA GLY A 132 -37.18 7.98 -3.17
C GLY A 132 -37.61 7.41 -4.52
N VAL A 133 -38.43 6.34 -4.53
CA VAL A 133 -39.08 5.87 -5.77
C VAL A 133 -40.12 6.92 -6.18
N LYS A 134 -40.17 7.23 -7.48
CA LYS A 134 -41.13 8.19 -8.01
C LYS A 134 -42.52 7.57 -8.02
N ASP A 135 -43.54 8.42 -7.85
CA ASP A 135 -44.94 7.99 -7.83
C ASP A 135 -45.43 7.44 -9.19
N ASP A 136 -44.70 7.72 -10.28
CA ASP A 136 -45.03 7.32 -11.65
C ASP A 136 -44.23 6.12 -12.18
N LEU A 137 -43.49 5.41 -11.31
CA LEU A 137 -42.66 4.25 -11.66
C LEU A 137 -43.37 2.90 -11.40
#